data_AF-A0AAV0CMF5-F1
#
_entry.id   AF-A0AAV0CMF5-F1
#
_cell.length_a   1.000
_cell.length_b   1.000
_cell.length_c   1.000
_cell.angle_alpha   90.00
_cell.angle_beta   90.00
_cell.angle_gamma   90.00
#
_symmetry.space_group_name_H-M   'P 1'
#
loop_
_entity.id
_entity.type
_entity.pdbx_description
1 polymer ?
#
loop_
_entity_poly.entity_id
_entity_poly.type
_entity_poly.pdbx_seq_one_letter_code
_entity_poly.pdbx_strand_id
1 'polypeptide(L)'
;MGGFVLLIQLWSWEHIHIGRPVILRYHGVHAGPLDDDMDQHALLGPHHVRGDDPLGRRWLFAHVTRTSSAAGLGYYRDALDRLCDDQMTWMSYTDEILGLLPAVAREHTDIWRARVPLICFDVVEHYFPDRVLRQFGLQQVTPGPCDTSVDLHKIDRRGKHTEDWGMRHIQYITMWDDRAAYIVDGIPSLVPTASVDYMRWYYTITRVFISP
;
A
#
# COMPACT_ATOMS: atom_id res chain seq x y z
N MET A 1 -4.19 -2.84 -14.79
CA MET A 1 -3.23 -2.83 -13.67
C MET A 1 -2.18 -1.78 -13.98
N GLY A 2 -2.60 -0.51 -14.11
CA GLY A 2 -1.69 0.62 -13.96
C GLY A 2 -1.81 1.07 -12.52
N GLY A 3 -0.65 1.31 -11.95
CA GLY A 3 -0.38 1.46 -10.54
C GLY A 3 1.11 1.30 -10.41
N PHE A 4 1.75 2.02 -9.48
CA PHE A 4 3.12 1.72 -9.13
C PHE A 4 3.15 0.35 -8.42
N VAL A 5 3.15 -0.73 -9.22
CA VAL A 5 2.98 -2.13 -8.78
C VAL A 5 3.95 -2.46 -7.66
N LEU A 6 5.12 -1.84 -7.66
CA LEU A 6 6.11 -1.98 -6.61
C LEU A 6 5.58 -1.55 -5.23
N LEU A 7 4.83 -0.45 -5.10
CA LEU A 7 4.27 -0.01 -3.82
C LEU A 7 3.21 -0.99 -3.32
N ILE A 8 2.32 -1.44 -4.20
CA ILE A 8 1.30 -2.44 -3.87
C ILE A 8 1.98 -3.76 -3.47
N GLN A 9 3.01 -4.17 -4.21
CA GLN A 9 3.77 -5.40 -3.93
C GLN A 9 4.50 -5.32 -2.59
N LEU A 10 5.18 -4.21 -2.29
CA LEU A 10 5.85 -3.99 -1.00
C LEU A 10 4.86 -3.96 0.15
N TRP A 11 3.71 -3.29 -0.01
CA TRP A 11 2.64 -3.30 0.97
C TRP A 11 2.09 -4.72 1.21
N SER A 12 1.82 -5.47 0.14
CA SER A 12 1.34 -6.84 0.24
C SER A 12 2.34 -7.73 0.98
N TRP A 13 3.65 -7.53 0.79
CA TRP A 13 4.67 -8.29 1.53
C TRP A 13 4.71 -7.96 3.02
N GLU A 14 4.30 -6.75 3.43
CA GLU A 14 4.18 -6.38 4.84
C GLU A 14 2.91 -6.94 5.48
N HIS A 15 1.78 -6.91 4.75
CA HIS A 15 0.45 -7.07 5.34
C HIS A 15 -0.29 -8.36 4.97
N ILE A 16 0.20 -9.11 3.98
CA ILE A 16 -0.40 -10.37 3.53
C ILE A 16 0.65 -11.47 3.60
N HIS A 17 0.41 -12.49 4.43
CA HIS A 17 1.34 -13.61 4.58
C HIS A 17 1.39 -14.53 3.34
N ILE A 18 0.33 -14.54 2.55
CA ILE A 18 0.23 -15.33 1.31
C ILE A 18 1.08 -14.71 0.21
N GLY A 19 2.01 -15.48 -0.34
CA GLY A 19 2.90 -15.00 -1.39
C GLY A 19 3.94 -13.99 -0.92
N ARG A 20 4.01 -13.72 0.39
CA ARG A 20 5.10 -12.96 1.00
C ARG A 20 6.42 -13.71 0.75
N PRO A 21 7.42 -13.05 0.18
CA PRO A 21 8.71 -13.67 -0.01
C PRO A 21 9.45 -13.86 1.30
N VAL A 22 10.24 -14.93 1.36
CA VAL A 22 11.16 -15.17 2.47
C VAL A 22 12.46 -14.44 2.18
N ILE A 23 12.91 -13.62 3.14
CA ILE A 23 14.22 -12.96 3.10
C ILE A 23 15.26 -13.98 3.57
N LEU A 24 16.14 -14.42 2.67
CA LEU A 24 17.22 -15.35 3.05
C LEU A 24 18.46 -14.62 3.56
N ARG A 25 18.84 -13.52 2.90
CA ARG A 25 20.07 -12.74 3.18
C ARG A 25 19.92 -11.29 2.76
N TYR A 26 20.62 -10.41 3.46
CA TYR A 26 20.81 -9.03 3.06
C TYR A 26 22.14 -8.86 2.30
N HIS A 27 22.14 -8.04 1.24
CA HIS A 27 23.33 -7.84 0.40
C HIS A 27 24.45 -7.10 1.17
N GLY A 28 25.54 -7.78 1.49
CA GLY A 28 26.73 -7.17 2.13
C GLY A 28 27.08 -7.69 3.54
N VAL A 29 26.31 -8.63 4.10
CA VAL A 29 26.66 -9.31 5.36
C VAL A 29 27.20 -10.72 5.06
N HIS A 30 28.36 -11.07 5.64
CA HIS A 30 28.88 -12.43 5.56
C HIS A 30 27.89 -13.41 6.20
N ALA A 31 27.49 -14.41 5.43
CA ALA A 31 26.45 -15.35 5.77
C ALA A 31 26.87 -16.32 6.89
N GLY A 32 26.36 -16.10 8.10
CA GLY A 32 26.04 -17.19 9.03
C GLY A 32 24.59 -17.65 8.85
N PRO A 33 24.21 -18.84 9.33
CA PRO A 33 22.81 -19.17 9.52
C PRO A 33 22.16 -18.08 10.38
N LEU A 34 20.94 -17.69 10.06
CA LEU A 34 20.14 -16.83 10.93
C LEU A 34 19.92 -17.64 12.22
N ASP A 35 20.64 -17.32 13.29
CA ASP A 35 20.35 -17.90 14.61
C ASP A 35 18.89 -17.58 14.94
N ASP A 36 18.12 -18.59 15.34
CA ASP A 36 16.70 -18.47 15.74
C ASP A 36 16.48 -17.45 16.88
N ASP A 37 17.55 -17.02 17.54
CA ASP A 37 17.60 -16.03 18.62
C ASP A 37 17.94 -14.59 18.16
N MET A 38 18.02 -14.33 16.85
CA MET A 38 18.15 -12.96 16.36
C MET A 38 16.85 -12.21 16.64
N ASP A 39 16.90 -11.39 17.70
CA ASP A 39 15.92 -10.40 18.14
C ASP A 39 14.94 -10.04 17.02
N GLN A 40 13.65 -10.30 17.26
CA GLN A 40 12.54 -9.83 16.39
C GLN A 40 12.55 -8.30 16.19
N HIS A 41 13.47 -7.58 16.84
CA HIS A 41 13.76 -6.15 16.72
C HIS A 41 14.64 -5.75 15.51
N ALA A 42 15.07 -6.68 14.67
CA ALA A 42 15.61 -6.37 13.34
C ALA A 42 14.53 -6.15 12.27
N LEU A 43 13.39 -5.53 12.64
CA LEU A 43 12.24 -5.23 11.76
C LEU A 43 12.62 -4.61 10.39
N LEU A 44 13.79 -3.99 10.28
CA LEU A 44 14.21 -3.19 9.12
C LEU A 44 15.44 -3.75 8.38
N GLY A 45 16.14 -4.73 8.97
CA GLY A 45 17.43 -5.22 8.47
C GLY A 45 18.60 -4.24 8.71
N PRO A 46 19.86 -4.69 8.51
CA PRO A 46 21.07 -3.91 8.83
C PRO A 46 21.38 -2.77 7.85
N HIS A 47 20.68 -2.69 6.70
CA HIS A 47 20.89 -1.66 5.67
C HIS A 47 19.85 -0.54 5.69
N HIS A 48 18.92 -0.57 6.65
CA HIS A 48 17.94 0.47 6.85
C HIS A 48 18.45 1.43 7.91
N VAL A 49 18.60 2.70 7.54
CA VAL A 49 18.88 3.76 8.50
C VAL A 49 17.54 4.28 9.03
N ARG A 50 17.29 4.02 10.32
CA ARG A 50 16.08 4.47 11.02
C ARG A 50 15.93 5.98 10.88
N GLY A 51 14.75 6.45 10.50
CA GLY A 51 14.48 7.88 10.33
C GLY A 51 15.02 8.49 9.03
N ASP A 52 15.72 7.73 8.18
CA ASP A 52 16.21 8.21 6.88
C ASP A 52 15.63 7.40 5.72
N ASP A 53 15.48 6.09 5.90
CA ASP A 53 15.07 5.19 4.84
C ASP A 53 13.56 4.88 4.84
N PRO A 54 12.91 4.83 3.65
CA PRO A 54 11.54 4.37 3.57
C PRO A 54 11.44 2.89 3.94
N LEU A 55 10.35 2.49 4.59
CA LEU A 55 10.13 1.13 5.10
C LEU A 55 10.33 0.06 4.02
N GLY A 56 9.85 0.35 2.80
CA GLY A 56 9.95 -0.55 1.64
C GLY A 56 11.39 -0.84 1.19
N ARG A 57 12.39 -0.05 1.61
CA ARG A 57 13.80 -0.26 1.27
C ARG A 57 14.33 -1.60 1.77
N ARG A 58 13.75 -2.16 2.85
CA ARG A 58 14.14 -3.49 3.38
C ARG A 58 14.04 -4.59 2.33
N TRP A 59 13.13 -4.43 1.37
CA TRP A 59 12.86 -5.41 0.32
C TRP A 59 13.69 -5.20 -0.95
N LEU A 60 14.29 -4.01 -1.15
CA LEU A 60 15.05 -3.67 -2.37
C LEU A 60 16.38 -4.41 -2.49
N PHE A 61 16.97 -4.81 -1.35
CA PHE A 61 18.30 -5.44 -1.29
C PHE A 61 18.27 -6.84 -0.64
N ALA A 62 17.08 -7.40 -0.47
CA ALA A 62 16.88 -8.73 0.10
C ALA A 62 17.01 -9.81 -0.99
N HIS A 63 17.77 -10.87 -0.70
CA HIS A 63 17.68 -12.10 -1.47
C HIS A 63 16.38 -12.81 -1.13
N VAL A 64 15.40 -12.63 -2.00
CA VAL A 64 14.06 -13.18 -1.91
C VAL A 64 13.98 -14.51 -2.64
N THR A 65 13.54 -15.58 -1.98
CA THR A 65 13.09 -16.79 -2.67
C THR A 65 11.59 -16.73 -2.93
N ARG A 66 11.21 -17.07 -4.16
CA ARG A 66 9.83 -17.42 -4.50
C ARG A 66 9.62 -18.88 -4.14
N THR A 67 9.17 -19.15 -2.93
CA THR A 67 8.84 -20.52 -2.48
C THR A 67 7.67 -21.15 -3.26
N SER A 68 6.92 -20.36 -4.02
CA SER A 68 5.63 -20.77 -4.59
C SER A 68 5.42 -20.36 -6.05
N SER A 69 6.44 -20.47 -6.90
CA SER A 69 6.25 -20.43 -8.36
C SER A 69 5.52 -21.67 -8.90
N ALA A 70 5.43 -22.76 -8.12
CA ALA A 70 4.84 -24.03 -8.53
C ALA A 70 3.33 -24.18 -8.26
N ALA A 71 2.73 -23.31 -7.42
CA ALA A 71 1.36 -23.52 -6.94
C ALA A 71 0.26 -22.97 -7.89
N GLY A 72 0.66 -22.19 -8.90
CA GLY A 72 -0.25 -21.62 -9.91
C GLY A 72 -1.25 -20.61 -9.32
N LEU A 73 -2.10 -20.04 -10.19
CA LEU A 73 -3.11 -19.04 -9.82
C LEU A 73 -4.18 -19.62 -8.86
N GLY A 74 -4.48 -20.92 -8.95
CA GLY A 74 -5.47 -21.60 -8.12
C GLY A 74 -5.12 -21.56 -6.64
N TYR A 75 -3.85 -21.84 -6.31
CA TYR A 75 -3.37 -21.77 -4.92
C TYR A 75 -3.54 -20.37 -4.31
N TYR A 76 -3.14 -19.31 -5.03
CA TYR A 76 -3.24 -17.96 -4.48
C TYR A 76 -4.70 -17.54 -4.26
N ARG A 77 -5.61 -17.91 -5.17
CA ARG A 77 -7.05 -17.66 -4.99
C ARG A 77 -7.56 -18.35 -3.74
N ASP A 78 -7.37 -19.66 -3.65
CA ASP A 78 -7.84 -20.47 -2.53
C ASP A 78 -7.18 -20.10 -1.19
N ALA A 79 -5.92 -19.66 -1.20
CA ALA A 79 -5.27 -19.14 -0.01
C ALA A 79 -5.88 -17.80 0.42
N LEU A 80 -6.09 -16.87 -0.53
CA LEU A 80 -6.67 -15.55 -0.23
C LEU A 80 -8.14 -15.68 0.22
N ASP A 81 -8.90 -16.59 -0.38
CA ASP A 81 -10.29 -16.88 -0.02
C ASP A 81 -10.42 -17.48 1.38
N ARG A 82 -9.35 -18.13 1.88
CA ARG A 82 -9.28 -18.72 3.23
C ARG A 82 -8.63 -17.79 4.27
N LEU A 83 -8.27 -16.56 3.92
CA LEU A 83 -7.77 -15.59 4.89
C LEU A 83 -8.84 -15.29 5.95
N CYS A 84 -8.47 -15.44 7.21
CA CYS A 84 -9.26 -14.97 8.34
C CYS A 84 -8.88 -13.52 8.71
N ASP A 85 -9.77 -12.84 9.43
CA ASP A 85 -9.59 -11.43 9.83
C ASP A 85 -8.32 -11.20 10.68
N ASP A 86 -7.83 -12.21 11.38
CA ASP A 86 -6.59 -12.17 12.17
C ASP A 86 -5.32 -12.31 11.33
N GLN A 87 -5.44 -12.81 10.09
CA GLN A 87 -4.32 -13.03 9.17
C GLN A 87 -4.06 -11.85 8.22
N MET A 88 -4.93 -10.83 8.27
CA MET A 88 -4.80 -9.62 7.45
C MET A 88 -5.00 -8.37 8.31
N THR A 89 -3.90 -7.65 8.54
CA THR A 89 -3.95 -6.44 9.36
C THR A 89 -4.44 -5.25 8.53
N TRP A 90 -5.70 -4.88 8.70
CA TRP A 90 -6.30 -3.67 8.11
C TRP A 90 -6.15 -2.41 8.98
N MET A 91 -5.20 -2.42 9.92
CA MET A 91 -4.98 -1.35 10.88
C MET A 91 -3.98 -0.30 10.37
N SER A 92 -4.00 0.87 11.02
CA SER A 92 -2.93 1.85 10.90
C SER A 92 -1.59 1.23 11.30
N TYR A 93 -0.50 1.78 10.78
CA TYR A 93 0.82 1.52 11.36
C TYR A 93 0.82 1.96 12.83
N THR A 94 1.49 1.18 13.68
CA THR A 94 1.66 1.52 15.10
C THR A 94 2.53 2.75 15.26
N ASP A 95 2.40 3.47 16.38
CA ASP A 95 3.28 4.62 16.67
C ASP A 95 4.77 4.24 16.66
N GLU A 96 5.07 2.99 17.02
CA GLU A 96 6.42 2.43 16.89
C GLU A 96 6.89 2.43 15.43
N ILE A 97 6.09 1.90 14.50
CA ILE A 97 6.44 1.87 13.07
C ILE A 97 6.48 3.29 12.50
N LEU A 98 5.53 4.15 12.87
CA LEU A 98 5.51 5.54 12.44
C LEU A 98 6.75 6.30 12.94
N GLY A 99 7.23 6.00 14.14
CA GLY A 99 8.46 6.53 14.71
C GLY A 99 9.72 6.17 13.91
N LEU A 100 9.69 5.10 13.12
CA LEU A 100 10.79 4.70 12.24
C LEU A 100 10.83 5.49 10.91
N LEU A 101 9.76 6.21 10.58
CA LEU A 101 9.66 6.95 9.34
C LEU A 101 10.47 8.26 9.38
N PRO A 102 11.06 8.66 8.24
CA PRO A 102 11.71 9.96 8.13
C PRO A 102 10.80 11.13 8.49
N ALA A 103 11.38 12.20 9.02
CA ALA A 103 10.62 13.38 9.44
C ALA A 103 9.75 13.93 8.29
N VAL A 104 10.29 13.96 7.07
CA VAL A 104 9.56 14.39 5.86
C VAL A 104 8.32 13.54 5.56
N ALA A 105 8.34 12.25 5.93
CA ALA A 105 7.18 11.38 5.76
C ALA A 105 6.07 11.68 6.79
N ARG A 106 6.43 12.26 7.94
CA ARG A 106 5.51 12.63 9.03
C ARG A 106 5.08 14.10 9.00
N GLU A 107 5.80 14.96 8.28
CA GLU A 107 5.56 16.41 8.20
C GLU A 107 4.19 16.75 7.59
N HIS A 108 3.60 15.83 6.84
CA HIS A 108 2.39 16.05 6.05
C HIS A 108 1.26 15.07 6.41
N THR A 109 1.15 14.67 7.68
CA THR A 109 0.07 13.77 8.15
C THR A 109 -1.33 14.34 7.96
N ASP A 110 -1.45 15.67 7.92
CA ASP A 110 -2.69 16.40 7.68
C ASP A 110 -3.28 16.11 6.29
N ILE A 111 -2.44 15.84 5.30
CA ILE A 111 -2.87 15.53 3.92
C ILE A 111 -2.94 14.03 3.61
N TRP A 112 -2.66 13.14 4.56
CA TRP A 112 -2.73 11.69 4.32
C TRP A 112 -4.13 11.19 3.96
N ARG A 113 -5.17 11.98 4.24
CA ARG A 113 -6.55 11.70 3.84
C ARG A 113 -6.99 12.49 2.60
N ALA A 114 -6.08 13.16 1.90
CA ALA A 114 -6.41 13.88 0.67
C ALA A 114 -6.76 12.90 -0.46
N ARG A 115 -7.94 13.02 -1.05
CA ARG A 115 -8.33 12.23 -2.23
C ARG A 115 -7.83 12.94 -3.50
N VAL A 116 -6.56 12.72 -3.84
CA VAL A 116 -5.83 13.43 -4.91
C VAL A 116 -4.96 12.49 -5.76
N PRO A 117 -4.53 12.90 -6.96
CA PRO A 117 -3.56 12.15 -7.75
C PRO A 117 -2.15 12.19 -7.12
N LEU A 118 -1.52 11.02 -6.98
CA LEU A 118 -0.08 10.89 -6.77
C LEU A 118 0.62 10.99 -8.12
N ILE A 119 1.60 11.89 -8.22
CA ILE A 119 2.30 12.21 -9.47
C ILE A 119 3.77 11.85 -9.32
N CYS A 120 4.26 10.99 -10.23
CA CYS A 120 5.66 10.62 -10.30
C CYS A 120 6.10 10.64 -11.78
N PHE A 121 6.64 11.78 -12.20
CA PHE A 121 7.02 12.05 -13.59
C PHE A 121 5.84 11.84 -14.57
N ASP A 122 5.91 10.77 -15.35
CA ASP A 122 4.94 10.34 -16.35
C ASP A 122 3.78 9.53 -15.78
N VAL A 123 3.87 9.12 -14.52
CA VAL A 123 2.88 8.28 -13.86
C VAL A 123 1.98 9.14 -12.97
N VAL A 124 0.67 8.99 -13.16
CA VAL A 124 -0.36 9.60 -12.33
C VAL A 124 -1.27 8.49 -11.82
N GLU A 125 -1.43 8.39 -10.50
CA GLU A 125 -2.31 7.41 -9.86
C GLU A 125 -3.21 8.08 -8.83
N HIS A 126 -4.52 7.91 -8.94
CA HIS A 126 -5.43 8.50 -7.94
C HIS A 126 -5.34 7.76 -6.61
N TYR A 127 -5.21 8.54 -5.54
CA TYR A 127 -5.21 8.05 -4.18
C TYR A 127 -6.61 8.21 -3.55
N PHE A 128 -7.12 7.10 -2.98
CA PHE A 128 -8.49 6.98 -2.49
C PHE A 128 -8.53 6.59 -0.99
N PRO A 129 -8.17 7.51 -0.08
CA PRO A 129 -8.13 7.22 1.36
C PRO A 129 -9.53 6.94 1.94
N ASP A 130 -10.59 7.41 1.29
CA ASP A 130 -11.99 7.16 1.64
C ASP A 130 -12.36 5.67 1.63
N ARG A 131 -11.56 4.81 0.99
CA ARG A 131 -11.75 3.36 0.95
C ARG A 131 -11.12 2.61 2.12
N VAL A 132 -10.27 3.28 2.89
CA VAL A 132 -9.50 2.70 3.99
C VAL A 132 -9.55 3.58 5.23
N LEU A 133 -10.68 4.25 5.48
CA LEU A 133 -10.87 5.18 6.60
C LEU A 133 -10.58 4.56 7.98
N ARG A 134 -10.76 3.24 8.11
CA ARG A 134 -10.39 2.50 9.33
C ARG A 134 -8.91 2.60 9.67
N GLN A 135 -8.03 2.72 8.67
CA GLN A 135 -6.58 2.94 8.87
C GLN A 135 -6.27 4.34 9.40
N PHE A 136 -7.23 5.26 9.38
CA PHE A 136 -7.09 6.60 9.92
C PHE A 136 -7.86 6.79 11.25
N GLY A 137 -8.33 5.69 11.85
CA GLY A 137 -9.16 5.76 13.05
C GLY A 137 -10.55 6.36 12.80
N LEU A 138 -11.05 6.27 11.56
CA LEU A 138 -12.35 6.78 11.16
C LEU A 138 -13.30 5.63 10.81
N GLN A 139 -14.60 5.82 11.06
CA GLN A 139 -15.64 4.88 10.63
C GLN A 139 -15.66 4.79 9.10
N GLN A 140 -15.68 3.56 8.57
CA GLN A 140 -15.80 3.32 7.13
C GLN A 140 -17.20 3.67 6.63
N VAL A 141 -17.27 4.59 5.67
CA VAL A 141 -18.49 4.90 4.90
C VAL A 141 -18.41 4.29 3.52
N THR A 142 -19.55 4.24 2.81
CA THR A 142 -19.60 3.81 1.42
C THR A 142 -18.65 4.67 0.59
N PRO A 143 -17.62 4.09 -0.03
CA PRO A 143 -16.61 4.87 -0.74
C PRO A 143 -17.18 5.49 -2.01
N GLY A 144 -16.63 6.63 -2.40
CA GLY A 144 -16.99 7.29 -3.64
C GLY A 144 -16.54 6.49 -4.87
N PRO A 145 -16.96 6.89 -6.09
CA PRO A 145 -16.47 6.29 -7.33
C PRO A 145 -14.93 6.25 -7.37
N CYS A 146 -14.39 5.13 -7.85
CA CYS A 146 -12.96 4.96 -8.09
C CYS A 146 -12.75 4.86 -9.60
N ASP A 147 -12.24 5.94 -10.18
CA ASP A 147 -11.74 5.92 -11.53
C ASP A 147 -10.21 5.97 -11.46
N THR A 148 -9.58 4.84 -11.80
CA THR A 148 -8.12 4.75 -11.89
C THR A 148 -7.59 5.31 -13.21
N SER A 149 -8.48 5.80 -14.09
CA SER A 149 -8.20 6.35 -15.42
C SER A 149 -7.38 5.40 -16.29
N VAL A 150 -8.09 4.54 -17.03
CA VAL A 150 -7.48 3.59 -17.97
C VAL A 150 -6.59 4.31 -19.00
N ASP A 151 -6.89 5.56 -19.34
CA ASP A 151 -6.11 6.34 -20.29
C ASP A 151 -4.77 6.83 -19.72
N LEU A 152 -4.70 7.16 -18.42
CA LEU A 152 -3.42 7.43 -17.76
C LEU A 152 -2.52 6.19 -17.79
N HIS A 153 -3.10 5.00 -17.62
CA HIS A 153 -2.36 3.74 -17.63
C HIS A 153 -1.86 3.31 -19.01
N LYS A 154 -2.32 3.97 -20.09
CA LYS A 154 -1.80 3.76 -21.45
C LYS A 154 -0.57 4.61 -21.74
N ILE A 155 -0.22 5.56 -20.88
CA ILE A 155 0.95 6.41 -21.06
C ILE A 155 2.20 5.56 -20.79
N ASP A 156 2.93 5.23 -21.85
CA ASP A 156 4.27 4.66 -21.75
C ASP A 156 5.37 5.69 -22.01
N ARG A 157 6.60 5.39 -21.58
CA ARG A 157 7.77 6.28 -21.74
C ARG A 157 8.39 6.24 -23.15
N ARG A 158 7.90 5.37 -24.05
CA ARG A 158 8.56 5.08 -25.32
C ARG A 158 8.47 6.28 -26.25
N GLY A 159 9.63 6.83 -26.65
CA GLY A 159 9.71 7.95 -27.59
C GLY A 159 9.30 9.31 -27.02
N LYS A 160 9.07 9.44 -25.70
CA LYS A 160 8.57 10.66 -25.04
C LYS A 160 9.65 11.41 -24.25
N HIS A 161 10.87 11.43 -24.76
CA HIS A 161 12.01 12.07 -24.08
C HIS A 161 11.90 13.60 -24.01
N THR A 162 11.07 14.21 -24.86
CA THR A 162 10.84 15.65 -24.94
C THR A 162 9.44 16.05 -24.48
N GLU A 163 8.66 15.12 -23.93
CA GLU A 163 7.30 15.40 -23.45
C GLU A 163 7.37 16.33 -22.24
N ASP A 164 6.62 17.43 -22.31
CA ASP A 164 6.42 18.31 -21.15
C ASP A 164 5.37 17.68 -20.23
N TRP A 165 5.83 16.87 -19.27
CA TRP A 165 4.97 16.24 -18.27
C TRP A 165 4.24 17.25 -17.39
N GLY A 166 4.83 18.43 -17.16
CA GLY A 166 4.19 19.51 -16.39
C GLY A 166 2.94 20.01 -17.11
N MET A 167 3.04 20.30 -18.40
CA MET A 167 1.90 20.69 -19.22
C MET A 167 0.92 19.51 -19.42
N ARG A 168 1.43 18.30 -19.68
CA ARG A 168 0.63 17.11 -19.93
C ARG A 168 -0.23 16.69 -18.73
N HIS A 169 0.27 16.92 -17.52
CA HIS A 169 -0.39 16.58 -16.26
C HIS A 169 -0.90 17.80 -15.49
N ILE A 170 -1.00 18.97 -16.12
CA ILE A 170 -1.35 20.22 -15.46
C ILE A 170 -2.63 20.11 -14.62
N GLN A 171 -3.66 19.42 -15.11
CA GLN A 171 -4.90 19.23 -14.36
C GLN A 171 -4.70 18.45 -13.04
N TYR A 172 -3.80 17.47 -13.03
CA TYR A 172 -3.50 16.66 -11.84
C TYR A 172 -2.58 17.42 -10.89
N ILE A 173 -1.62 18.19 -11.44
CA ILE A 173 -0.76 19.07 -10.66
C ILE A 173 -1.61 20.12 -9.93
N THR A 174 -2.53 20.79 -10.63
CA THR A 174 -3.46 21.74 -10.02
C THR A 174 -4.29 21.09 -8.90
N MET A 175 -4.78 19.86 -9.12
CA MET A 175 -5.52 19.13 -8.09
C MET A 175 -4.65 18.76 -6.89
N TRP A 176 -3.40 18.39 -7.12
CA TRP A 176 -2.43 18.12 -6.05
C TRP A 176 -2.06 19.39 -5.27
N ASP A 177 -1.92 20.53 -5.95
CA ASP A 177 -1.64 21.81 -5.31
C ASP A 177 -2.80 22.23 -4.39
N ASP A 178 -4.04 21.94 -4.79
CA ASP A 178 -5.26 22.19 -4.01
C ASP A 178 -5.64 21.04 -3.06
N ARG A 179 -4.72 20.09 -2.77
CA ARG A 179 -5.00 18.88 -1.99
C ARG A 179 -5.66 19.10 -0.63
N ALA A 180 -5.42 20.24 0.01
CA ALA A 180 -6.03 20.59 1.29
C ALA A 180 -7.56 20.76 1.19
N ALA A 181 -8.11 21.08 0.02
CA ALA A 181 -9.56 21.13 -0.22
C ALA A 181 -10.20 19.74 -0.39
N TYR A 182 -9.39 18.69 -0.57
CA TYR A 182 -9.84 17.32 -0.87
C TYR A 182 -9.59 16.34 0.28
N ILE A 183 -9.40 16.84 1.51
CA ILE A 183 -9.29 15.99 2.70
C ILE A 183 -10.61 15.25 2.93
N VAL A 184 -10.53 13.92 3.01
CA VAL A 184 -11.69 13.07 3.29
C VAL A 184 -11.94 13.03 4.79
N ASP A 185 -13.05 13.61 5.23
CA ASP A 185 -13.52 13.56 6.61
C ASP A 185 -14.36 12.32 6.94
N GLY A 186 -14.46 12.03 8.24
CA GLY A 186 -15.19 10.89 8.76
C GLY A 186 -15.43 11.01 10.25
N ILE A 187 -16.25 10.10 10.78
CA ILE A 187 -16.55 10.03 12.21
C ILE A 187 -15.40 9.29 12.90
N PRO A 188 -14.71 9.89 13.90
CA PRO A 188 -13.68 9.20 14.65
C PRO A 188 -14.23 7.95 15.35
N SER A 189 -13.43 6.89 15.36
CA SER A 189 -13.78 5.64 16.03
C SER A 189 -12.54 5.04 16.68
N LEU A 190 -12.66 4.71 17.97
CA LEU A 190 -11.60 4.04 18.73
C LEU A 190 -11.40 2.58 18.31
N VAL A 191 -12.43 1.99 17.68
CA VAL A 191 -12.39 0.64 17.13
C VAL A 191 -12.63 0.68 15.62
N PRO A 192 -11.97 -0.16 14.82
CA PRO A 192 -12.23 -0.24 13.39
C PRO A 192 -13.69 -0.63 13.15
N THR A 193 -14.48 0.30 12.65
CA THR A 193 -15.92 0.09 12.45
C THR A 193 -16.37 0.60 11.09
N ALA A 194 -17.53 0.13 10.64
CA ALA A 194 -18.15 0.54 9.41
C ALA A 194 -19.60 1.00 9.66
N SER A 195 -20.06 1.93 8.84
CA SER A 195 -21.46 2.35 8.86
C SER A 195 -22.37 1.22 8.38
N VAL A 196 -23.64 1.28 8.80
CA VAL A 196 -24.66 0.31 8.33
C VAL A 196 -24.83 0.39 6.81
N ASP A 197 -24.79 1.60 6.24
CA ASP A 197 -24.91 1.80 4.80
C ASP A 197 -23.72 1.21 4.04
N TYR A 198 -22.50 1.35 4.58
CA TYR A 198 -21.33 0.67 4.04
C TYR A 198 -21.54 -0.84 4.02
N MET A 199 -22.00 -1.44 5.12
CA MET A 199 -22.20 -2.89 5.17
C MET A 199 -23.26 -3.35 4.17
N ARG A 200 -24.37 -2.62 4.04
CA ARG A 200 -25.38 -2.92 3.00
C ARG A 200 -24.79 -2.87 1.60
N TRP A 201 -24.07 -1.80 1.28
CA TRP A 201 -23.38 -1.66 -0.01
C TRP A 201 -22.37 -2.79 -0.23
N TYR A 202 -21.54 -3.07 0.76
CA TYR A 202 -20.52 -4.12 0.72
C TYR A 202 -21.15 -5.47 0.38
N TYR A 203 -22.20 -5.87 1.08
CA TYR A 203 -22.93 -7.12 0.78
C TYR A 203 -23.53 -7.17 -0.63
N THR A 204 -23.85 -6.02 -1.24
CA THR A 204 -24.36 -6.00 -2.63
C THR A 204 -23.29 -6.25 -3.68
N ILE A 205 -22.02 -5.96 -3.37
CA ILE A 205 -20.90 -6.06 -4.31
C ILE A 205 -20.01 -7.28 -4.05
N THR A 206 -20.02 -7.83 -2.83
CA THR A 206 -19.25 -9.02 -2.48
C THR A 206 -20.05 -10.29 -2.71
N ARG A 207 -19.40 -11.29 -3.30
CA ARG A 207 -19.94 -12.64 -3.38
C ARG A 207 -19.69 -13.34 -2.04
N VAL A 208 -20.75 -13.57 -1.28
CA VAL A 208 -20.69 -14.20 0.05
C VAL A 208 -20.48 -15.72 -0.05
N PHE A 209 -20.73 -16.31 -1.22
CA PHE A 209 -20.59 -17.74 -1.47
C PHE A 209 -19.66 -18.00 -2.65
N ILE A 210 -18.64 -18.82 -2.41
CA ILE A 210 -17.83 -19.47 -3.43
C ILE A 210 -18.41 -20.87 -3.55
N SER A 211 -19.17 -21.15 -4.61
CA SER A 211 -19.61 -22.52 -4.87
C SER A 211 -18.38 -23.41 -5.11
N PRO A 212 -18.35 -24.65 -4.58
CA PRO A 212 -17.25 -25.58 -4.77
C PRO A 212 -17.02 -25.97 -6.24
#